data_AF-A0A377ZDN5-F1
#
_entry.id   AF-A0A377ZDN5-F1
#
_cell.length_a   1.000
_cell.length_b   1.000
_cell.length_c   1.000
_cell.angle_alpha   90.00
_cell.angle_beta   90.00
_cell.angle_gamma   90.00
#
_symmetry.space_group_name_H-M   'P 1'
#
loop_
_entity.id
_entity.type
_entity.pdbx_description
1 polymer ?
#
loop_
_entity_poly.entity_id
_entity_poly.type
_entity_poly.pdbx_seq_one_letter_code
_entity_poly.pdbx_strand_id
1 'polypeptide(L)'
;MRDITSQLRDAVLNRLHALPDGSASQRLQAIVGGNFDETQISSAAMKAWLAFWASSMHQPMLYRLQQVSSRRLLSNLVYEFRRELPREQAQEAGYGLAALIDGLWLRAALSGKPLDKTLAQSLTSHFIRQHLPNP
;
A
#
# COMPACT_ATOMS: atom_id res chain seq x y z
N MET A 1 13.98 -2.33 12.71
CA MET A 1 13.10 -3.10 11.80
C MET A 1 11.62 -3.07 12.19
N ARG A 2 11.22 -3.21 13.48
CA ARG A 2 9.81 -2.98 13.86
C ARG A 2 9.30 -1.58 13.52
N ASP A 3 10.19 -0.58 13.51
CA ASP A 3 9.82 0.81 13.20
C ASP A 3 9.23 0.99 11.81
N ILE A 4 9.88 0.49 10.75
CA ILE A 4 9.40 0.76 9.37
C ILE A 4 8.00 0.19 9.12
N THR A 5 7.73 -1.03 9.62
CA THR A 5 6.40 -1.66 9.51
C THR A 5 5.36 -0.97 10.39
N SER A 6 5.77 -0.39 11.52
CA SER A 6 4.87 0.33 12.43
C SER A 6 4.53 1.71 11.88
N GLN A 7 5.52 2.43 11.34
CA GLN A 7 5.33 3.70 10.65
C GLN A 7 4.37 3.57 9.48
N LEU A 8 4.50 2.52 8.65
CA LEU A 8 3.55 2.26 7.56
C LEU A 8 2.13 2.05 8.09
N ARG A 9 1.99 1.22 9.13
CA ARG A 9 0.70 0.98 9.77
C ARG A 9 0.08 2.28 10.27
N ASP A 10 0.85 3.08 11.00
CA ASP A 10 0.36 4.31 11.63
C ASP A 10 0.03 5.37 10.56
N ALA A 11 0.83 5.47 9.49
CA ALA A 11 0.56 6.33 8.33
C ALA A 11 -0.77 5.98 7.62
N VAL A 12 -1.10 4.69 7.50
CA VAL A 12 -2.37 4.24 6.92
C VAL A 12 -3.53 4.46 7.90
N LEU A 13 -3.38 4.06 9.17
CA LEU A 13 -4.44 4.17 10.17
C LEU A 13 -4.85 5.62 10.41
N ASN A 14 -3.89 6.54 10.54
CA ASN A 14 -4.18 7.95 10.75
C ASN A 14 -5.03 8.54 9.60
N ARG A 15 -4.75 8.16 8.35
CA ARG A 15 -5.53 8.59 7.19
C ARG A 15 -6.92 7.97 7.15
N LEU A 16 -7.05 6.70 7.53
CA LEU A 16 -8.36 6.04 7.60
C LEU A 16 -9.22 6.59 8.75
N HIS A 17 -8.64 6.95 9.89
CA HIS A 17 -9.34 7.57 11.01
C HIS A 17 -9.83 8.99 10.68
N ALA A 18 -9.14 9.71 9.81
CA ALA A 18 -9.59 11.01 9.30
C ALA A 18 -10.78 10.90 8.32
N LEU A 19 -11.18 9.68 7.93
CA LEU A 19 -12.26 9.40 6.99
C LEU A 19 -13.27 8.39 7.57
N PRO A 20 -13.94 8.72 8.69
CA PRO A 20 -14.90 7.80 9.32
C PRO A 20 -16.05 7.44 8.37
N ASP A 21 -16.57 8.41 7.63
CA ASP A 21 -17.67 8.25 6.65
C ASP A 21 -17.18 8.28 5.20
N GLY A 22 -15.88 8.04 4.98
CA GLY A 22 -15.29 8.07 3.65
C GLY A 22 -15.87 6.98 2.72
N SER A 23 -16.10 7.33 1.46
CA SER A 23 -16.44 6.36 0.42
C SER A 23 -15.33 5.32 0.25
N ALA A 24 -15.65 4.16 -0.36
CA ALA A 24 -14.65 3.14 -0.64
C ALA A 24 -13.47 3.71 -1.44
N SER A 25 -13.75 4.56 -2.44
CA SER A 25 -12.73 5.24 -3.24
C SER A 25 -11.81 6.14 -2.41
N GLN A 26 -12.37 6.99 -1.54
CA GLN A 26 -11.58 7.88 -0.67
C GLN A 26 -10.69 7.09 0.29
N ARG A 27 -11.20 6.00 0.86
CA ARG A 27 -10.45 5.17 1.80
C ARG A 27 -9.38 4.32 1.12
N LEU A 28 -9.63 3.81 -0.09
CA LEU A 28 -8.60 3.18 -0.92
C LEU A 28 -7.46 4.15 -1.25
N GLN A 29 -7.80 5.39 -1.65
CA GLN A 29 -6.81 6.45 -1.89
C GLN A 29 -6.03 6.81 -0.62
N ALA A 30 -6.67 6.79 0.55
CA ALA A 30 -5.99 7.00 1.83
C ALA A 30 -4.98 5.89 2.16
N ILE A 31 -5.33 4.62 1.89
CA ILE A 31 -4.40 3.49 2.05
C ILE A 31 -3.20 3.65 1.10
N VAL A 32 -3.45 3.99 -0.17
CA VAL A 32 -2.39 4.29 -1.14
C VAL A 32 -1.49 5.42 -0.63
N GLY A 33 -2.09 6.51 -0.15
CA GLY A 33 -1.38 7.67 0.39
C GLY A 33 -0.46 7.33 1.57
N GLY A 34 -0.84 6.36 2.41
CA GLY A 34 0.00 5.86 3.50
C GLY A 34 1.24 5.09 3.00
N ASN A 35 1.13 4.36 1.89
CA ASN A 35 2.27 3.65 1.29
C ASN A 35 3.26 4.60 0.60
N PHE A 36 2.80 5.78 0.17
CA PHE A 36 3.64 6.83 -0.43
C PHE A 36 3.94 7.99 0.54
N ASP A 37 3.72 7.76 1.84
CA ASP A 37 4.08 8.71 2.90
C ASP A 37 5.59 8.95 2.92
N GLU A 38 6.03 10.15 3.33
CA GLU A 38 7.45 10.51 3.35
C GLU A 38 8.29 9.58 4.24
N THR A 39 7.68 9.06 5.30
CA THR A 39 8.29 8.05 6.17
C THR A 39 8.57 6.73 5.44
N GLN A 40 7.89 6.46 4.32
CA GLN A 40 7.98 5.23 3.53
C GLN A 40 8.79 5.39 2.24
N ILE A 41 8.85 6.60 1.68
CA ILE A 41 9.52 6.87 0.40
C ILE A 41 10.85 7.61 0.53
N SER A 42 11.27 7.96 1.76
CA SER A 42 12.61 8.51 1.97
C SER A 42 13.69 7.52 1.53
N SER A 43 14.85 8.02 1.09
CA SER A 43 15.97 7.16 0.67
C SER A 43 16.38 6.16 1.78
N ALA A 44 16.37 6.59 3.04
CA ALA A 44 16.67 5.73 4.18
C ALA A 44 15.61 4.65 4.37
N ALA A 45 14.32 5.00 4.31
CA ALA A 45 13.22 4.05 4.43
C ALA A 45 13.23 3.02 3.29
N MET A 46 13.44 3.46 2.05
CA MET A 46 13.53 2.57 0.90
C MET A 46 14.67 1.56 1.04
N LYS A 47 15.86 2.00 1.44
CA LYS A 47 16.98 1.10 1.71
C LYS A 47 16.67 0.12 2.85
N ALA A 48 16.03 0.59 3.91
CA ALA A 48 15.64 -0.26 5.04
C ALA A 48 14.62 -1.34 4.63
N TRP A 49 13.62 -0.99 3.80
CA TRP A 49 12.66 -1.93 3.26
C TRP A 49 13.30 -2.97 2.33
N LEU A 50 14.18 -2.54 1.40
CA LEU A 50 14.91 -3.46 0.52
C LEU A 50 15.81 -4.42 1.33
N ALA A 51 16.55 -3.92 2.31
CA ALA A 51 17.38 -4.74 3.18
C ALA A 51 16.53 -5.71 4.02
N PHE A 52 15.37 -5.25 4.51
CA PHE A 52 14.41 -6.08 5.24
C PHE A 52 13.86 -7.21 4.37
N TRP A 53 13.39 -6.92 3.16
CA TRP A 53 12.88 -7.94 2.24
C TRP A 53 13.96 -8.95 1.86
N ALA A 54 15.16 -8.48 1.52
CA ALA A 54 16.29 -9.36 1.22
C ALA A 54 16.62 -10.29 2.40
N SER A 55 16.68 -9.74 3.62
CA SER A 55 16.93 -10.54 4.83
C SER A 55 15.79 -11.49 5.15
N SER A 56 14.54 -11.10 4.89
CA SER A 56 13.35 -11.90 5.19
C SER A 56 13.28 -13.20 4.39
N MET A 57 13.96 -13.28 3.24
CA MET A 57 14.04 -14.52 2.45
C MET A 57 14.82 -15.63 3.16
N HIS A 58 15.67 -15.28 4.12
CA HIS A 58 16.56 -16.22 4.81
C HIS A 58 16.32 -16.32 6.32
N GLN A 59 15.54 -15.40 6.89
CA GLN A 59 15.32 -15.30 8.34
C GLN A 59 13.83 -15.51 8.69
N PRO A 60 13.45 -16.64 9.32
CA PRO A 60 12.05 -16.98 9.59
C PRO A 60 11.27 -15.91 10.39
N MET A 61 11.93 -15.25 11.34
CA MET A 61 11.29 -14.19 12.13
C MET A 61 10.95 -12.96 11.28
N LEU A 62 11.85 -12.57 10.37
CA LEU A 62 11.63 -11.44 9.47
C LEU A 62 10.61 -11.78 8.39
N TYR A 63 10.63 -13.02 7.87
CA TYR A 63 9.61 -13.53 6.98
C TYR A 63 8.21 -13.38 7.57
N ARG A 64 8.03 -13.75 8.85
CA ARG A 64 6.74 -13.59 9.55
C ARG A 64 6.30 -12.12 9.61
N LEU A 65 7.22 -11.19 9.86
CA LEU A 65 6.91 -9.76 9.86
C LEU A 65 6.53 -9.25 8.47
N GLN A 66 7.24 -9.68 7.42
CA GLN A 66 6.94 -9.34 6.03
C GLN A 66 5.54 -9.84 5.65
N GLN A 67 5.20 -11.08 6.02
CA GLN A 67 3.88 -11.66 5.79
C GLN A 67 2.78 -10.87 6.48
N VAL A 68 2.98 -10.46 7.74
CA VAL A 68 1.98 -9.65 8.46
C VAL A 68 1.78 -8.29 7.79
N SER A 69 2.85 -7.63 7.36
CA SER A 69 2.76 -6.34 6.68
C SER A 69 2.03 -6.45 5.34
N SER A 70 2.42 -7.40 4.50
CA SER A 70 1.81 -7.63 3.18
C SER A 70 0.34 -8.03 3.29
N ARG A 71 0.00 -8.97 4.21
CA ARG A 71 -1.39 -9.39 4.43
C ARG A 71 -2.26 -8.25 4.96
N ARG A 72 -1.71 -7.35 5.78
CA ARG A 72 -2.45 -6.19 6.28
C ARG A 72 -2.82 -5.24 5.14
N LEU A 73 -1.87 -4.91 4.27
CA LEU A 73 -2.14 -4.08 3.10
C LEU A 73 -3.25 -4.71 2.25
N LEU A 74 -3.07 -5.96 1.85
CA LEU A 74 -4.05 -6.67 1.02
C LEU A 74 -5.42 -6.74 1.69
N SER A 75 -5.50 -7.10 2.97
CA SER A 75 -6.77 -7.22 3.69
C SER A 75 -7.50 -5.88 3.77
N ASN A 76 -6.78 -4.78 4.01
CA ASN A 76 -7.36 -3.44 4.02
C ASN A 76 -7.91 -3.06 2.64
N LEU A 77 -7.17 -3.33 1.56
CA LEU A 77 -7.62 -3.03 0.20
C LEU A 77 -8.85 -3.85 -0.18
N VAL A 78 -8.81 -5.17 0.04
CA VAL A 78 -9.94 -6.08 -0.25
C VAL A 78 -11.17 -5.70 0.57
N TYR A 79 -10.98 -5.28 1.83
CA TYR A 79 -12.07 -4.82 2.69
C TYR A 79 -12.77 -3.60 2.10
N GLU A 80 -12.02 -2.57 1.68
CA GLU A 80 -12.63 -1.36 1.12
C GLU A 80 -13.25 -1.62 -0.26
N PHE A 81 -12.63 -2.42 -1.13
CA PHE A 81 -13.25 -2.83 -2.40
C PHE A 81 -14.56 -3.61 -2.20
N ARG A 82 -14.63 -4.46 -1.17
CA ARG A 82 -15.82 -5.25 -0.86
C ARG A 82 -17.06 -4.43 -0.48
N ARG A 83 -16.89 -3.16 -0.14
CA ARG A 83 -18.02 -2.27 0.16
C ARG A 83 -18.87 -2.01 -1.08
N GLU A 84 -18.27 -2.10 -2.27
CA GLU A 84 -18.91 -1.79 -3.55
C GLU A 84 -18.88 -2.98 -4.54
N LEU A 85 -18.09 -4.03 -4.25
CA LEU A 85 -17.87 -5.15 -5.16
C LEU A 85 -18.16 -6.52 -4.53
N PRO A 86 -18.60 -7.51 -5.34
CA PRO A 86 -18.64 -8.90 -4.93
C PRO A 86 -17.27 -9.39 -4.44
N ARG A 87 -17.29 -10.38 -3.54
CA ARG A 87 -16.10 -10.95 -2.90
C ARG A 87 -14.93 -11.21 -3.86
N GLU A 88 -15.20 -11.92 -4.95
CA GLU A 88 -14.17 -12.38 -5.87
C GLU A 88 -13.51 -11.21 -6.61
N GLN A 89 -14.33 -10.29 -7.13
CA GLN A 89 -13.86 -9.06 -7.79
C GLN A 89 -13.09 -8.15 -6.84
N ALA A 90 -13.53 -8.03 -5.58
CA ALA A 90 -12.81 -7.27 -4.56
C ALA A 90 -11.45 -7.89 -4.22
N GLN A 91 -11.34 -9.22 -4.23
CA GLN A 91 -10.07 -9.91 -4.04
C GLN A 91 -9.13 -9.62 -5.20
N GLU A 92 -9.60 -9.78 -6.44
CA GLU A 92 -8.83 -9.48 -7.65
C GLU A 92 -8.35 -8.02 -7.69
N ALA A 93 -9.26 -7.06 -7.49
CA ALA A 93 -8.94 -5.64 -7.45
C ALA A 93 -7.96 -5.29 -6.33
N GLY A 94 -8.14 -5.89 -5.15
CA GLY A 94 -7.23 -5.72 -4.00
C GLY A 94 -5.82 -6.21 -4.29
N TYR A 95 -5.69 -7.39 -4.92
CA TYR A 95 -4.39 -7.91 -5.36
C TYR A 95 -3.75 -7.03 -6.43
N GLY A 96 -4.52 -6.60 -7.44
CA GLY A 96 -4.03 -5.74 -8.52
C GLY A 96 -3.52 -4.40 -8.00
N LEU A 97 -4.27 -3.76 -7.08
CA LEU A 97 -3.85 -2.50 -6.48
C LEU A 97 -2.62 -2.66 -5.59
N ALA A 98 -2.52 -3.73 -4.80
CA ALA A 98 -1.32 -4.02 -4.01
C ALA A 98 -0.07 -4.17 -4.91
N ALA A 99 -0.19 -4.93 -5.99
CA ALA A 99 0.90 -5.12 -6.95
C ALA A 99 1.30 -3.80 -7.64
N LEU A 100 0.34 -2.93 -7.95
CA LEU A 100 0.60 -1.61 -8.52
C LEU A 100 1.36 -0.71 -7.54
N ILE A 101 0.95 -0.68 -6.27
CA ILE A 101 1.65 0.08 -5.21
C ILE A 101 3.10 -0.41 -5.08
N ASP A 102 3.29 -1.73 -4.94
CA ASP A 102 4.62 -2.34 -4.78
C ASP A 102 5.51 -2.06 -6.00
N GLY A 103 4.96 -2.17 -7.21
CA GLY A 103 5.69 -1.91 -8.46
C GLY A 103 6.12 -0.46 -8.62
N LEU A 104 5.26 0.50 -8.28
CA LEU A 104 5.59 1.93 -8.29
C LEU A 104 6.66 2.26 -7.24
N TRP A 105 6.49 1.73 -6.03
CA TRP A 105 7.43 1.92 -4.93
C TRP A 105 8.81 1.34 -5.27
N LEU A 106 8.86 0.10 -5.76
CA LEU A 106 10.10 -0.60 -6.10
C LEU A 106 10.84 0.08 -7.25
N ARG A 107 10.11 0.54 -8.27
CA ARG A 107 10.70 1.29 -9.38
C ARG A 107 11.36 2.58 -8.90
N ALA A 108 10.72 3.32 -7.99
CA ALA A 108 11.33 4.51 -7.40
C ALA A 108 12.59 4.14 -6.59
N ALA A 109 12.50 3.13 -5.71
CA ALA A 109 13.60 2.69 -4.87
C ALA A 109 14.84 2.25 -5.66
N LEU A 110 14.65 1.56 -6.79
CA LEU A 110 15.74 1.10 -7.65
C LEU A 110 16.28 2.19 -8.60
N SER A 111 15.47 3.21 -8.92
CA SER A 111 15.89 4.28 -9.84
C SER A 111 16.88 5.28 -9.24
N GLY A 112 16.99 5.33 -7.90
CA GLY A 112 17.73 6.36 -7.18
C GLY A 112 17.12 7.77 -7.27
N LYS A 113 15.97 7.92 -7.95
CA LYS A 113 15.22 9.18 -8.07
C LYS A 113 14.07 9.20 -7.05
N PRO A 114 13.63 10.39 -6.60
CA PRO A 114 12.43 10.51 -5.79
C PRO A 114 11.22 9.89 -6.49
N LEU A 115 10.32 9.29 -5.71
CA LEU A 115 9.04 8.81 -6.21
C LEU A 115 8.19 9.99 -6.71
N ASP A 116 7.72 9.92 -7.96
CA ASP A 116 6.74 10.86 -8.49
C ASP A 116 5.37 10.58 -7.87
N LYS A 117 5.05 11.31 -6.80
CA LYS A 117 3.79 11.15 -6.05
C LYS A 117 2.59 11.43 -6.93
N THR A 118 2.67 12.42 -7.82
CA THR A 118 1.57 12.82 -8.70
C THR A 118 1.23 11.71 -9.68
N LEU A 119 2.26 11.13 -10.32
CA LEU A 119 2.07 9.99 -11.22
C LEU A 119 1.53 8.77 -10.46
N ALA A 120 2.11 8.45 -9.30
CA ALA A 120 1.69 7.30 -8.50
C ALA A 120 0.23 7.43 -8.03
N GLN A 121 -0.17 8.60 -7.57
CA GLN A 121 -1.56 8.91 -7.19
C GLN A 121 -2.50 8.85 -8.39
N SER A 122 -2.10 9.38 -9.54
CA SER A 122 -2.91 9.35 -10.76
C SER A 122 -3.19 7.92 -11.23
N LEU A 123 -2.14 7.09 -11.32
CA LEU A 123 -2.25 5.70 -11.79
C LEU A 123 -3.10 4.85 -10.83
N THR A 124 -2.85 4.95 -9.53
CA THR A 124 -3.64 4.22 -8.53
C THR A 124 -5.09 4.70 -8.46
N SER A 125 -5.35 6.00 -8.57
CA SER A 125 -6.71 6.53 -8.62
C SER A 125 -7.45 6.13 -9.90
N HIS A 126 -6.76 6.05 -11.03
CA HIS A 126 -7.33 5.50 -12.26
C HIS A 126 -7.69 4.02 -12.10
N PHE A 127 -6.78 3.21 -11.56
CA PHE A 127 -7.03 1.79 -11.27
C PHE A 127 -8.25 1.60 -10.35
N ILE A 128 -8.34 2.37 -9.26
CA ILE A 128 -9.48 2.32 -8.33
C ILE A 128 -10.79 2.62 -9.07
N ARG A 129 -10.83 3.69 -9.87
CA ARG A 129 -12.04 4.08 -10.61
C ARG A 129 -12.47 3.06 -11.65
N GLN A 130 -11.55 2.33 -12.27
CA GLN A 130 -11.90 1.29 -13.23
C GLN A 130 -12.61 0.09 -12.59
N HIS A 131 -12.35 -0.17 -11.30
CA HIS A 131 -12.92 -1.32 -10.59
C HIS A 131 -14.17 -0.96 -9.81
N LEU A 132 -14.28 0.28 -9.31
CA LEU A 132 -15.49 0.71 -8.60
C LEU A 132 -16.59 1.10 -9.60
N PRO A 133 -17.87 0.85 -9.28
CA PRO A 133 -18.96 1.37 -10.08
C PRO A 133 -18.85 2.90 -10.19
N ASN A 134 -19.10 3.45 -11.39
CA ASN A 134 -19.16 4.90 -11.56
C ASN A 134 -20.23 5.47 -10.62
N PRO A 135 -19.96 6.60 -9.93
CA PRO A 135 -20.97 7.29 -9.15
C PRO A 135 -22.13 7.78 -10.03
#